data_AF-A0AAV3Y3N0-F1
#
_entry.id   AF-A0AAV3Y3N0-F1
#
_cell.length_a   1.000
_cell.length_b   1.000
_cell.length_c   1.000
_cell.angle_alpha   90.00
_cell.angle_beta   90.00
_cell.angle_gamma   90.00
#
_symmetry.space_group_name_H-M   'P 1'
#
loop_
_entity.id
_entity.type
_entity.pdbx_description
1 polymer ?
#
loop_
_entity_poly.entity_id
_entity_poly.type
_entity_poly.pdbx_seq_one_letter_code
_entity_poly.pdbx_strand_id
1 'polypeptide(L)'
;MRKAMVFIFPDAGYFYMQPTFASQLCHYLNDKIGLPQGPTMRLLPTLFGDNGLVHSPGEVAFETRLELVYREMQKTAPEFISYFKNHFLGEIRDNLAVSQLSHLTGVIWPWTNKKIWQKR
;
A
#
# COMPACT_ATOMS: atom_id res chain seq x y z
N MET A 1 12.84 7.02 -13.82
CA MET A 1 13.66 6.23 -12.87
C MET A 1 13.30 4.75 -12.86
N ARG A 2 12.03 4.32 -12.72
CA ARG A 2 11.62 2.89 -12.76
C ARG A 2 12.19 2.10 -13.95
N LYS A 3 12.06 2.61 -15.19
CA LYS A 3 12.61 1.98 -16.40
C LYS A 3 14.14 1.83 -16.38
N ALA A 4 14.85 2.79 -15.79
CA ALA A 4 16.32 2.77 -15.71
C ALA A 4 16.81 1.77 -14.66
N MET A 5 16.14 1.67 -13.50
CA MET A 5 16.49 0.69 -12.47
C MET A 5 16.14 -0.74 -12.87
N VAL A 6 15.00 -0.99 -13.51
CA VAL A 6 14.64 -2.33 -14.03
C VAL A 6 15.66 -2.80 -15.09
N PHE A 7 16.24 -1.87 -15.85
CA PHE A 7 17.29 -2.18 -16.83
C PHE A 7 18.63 -2.53 -16.17
N ILE A 8 18.98 -1.87 -15.07
CA ILE A 8 20.28 -2.06 -14.38
C ILE A 8 20.22 -3.23 -13.38
N PHE A 9 19.07 -3.46 -12.75
CA PHE A 9 18.85 -4.50 -11.75
C PHE A 9 17.51 -5.21 -12.00
N PRO A 10 17.43 -6.11 -13.00
CA PRO A 10 16.20 -6.78 -13.38
C PRO A 10 15.64 -7.68 -12.26
N ASP A 11 16.51 -8.22 -11.41
CA ASP A 11 16.14 -9.08 -10.28
C ASP A 11 15.94 -8.31 -8.95
N ALA A 12 16.20 -6.99 -8.95
CA ALA A 12 15.94 -6.19 -7.77
C ALA A 12 14.43 -6.00 -7.63
N GLY A 13 13.83 -6.79 -6.75
CA GLY A 13 12.47 -6.56 -6.30
C GLY A 13 12.32 -5.13 -5.81
N TYR A 14 11.46 -4.37 -6.48
CA TYR A 14 11.33 -2.94 -6.24
C TYR A 14 10.46 -2.72 -5.00
N PHE A 15 11.07 -2.24 -3.92
CA PHE A 15 10.36 -1.89 -2.69
C PHE A 15 9.89 -0.45 -2.73
N TYR A 16 8.58 -0.25 -2.80
CA TYR A 16 8.01 1.06 -2.56
C TYR A 16 7.88 1.33 -1.04
N MET A 17 8.42 2.47 -0.59
CA MET A 17 8.40 2.84 0.83
C MET A 17 6.98 3.18 1.30
N GLN A 18 6.41 2.36 2.18
CA GLN A 18 5.07 2.56 2.78
C GLN A 18 4.82 3.97 3.35
N PRO A 19 5.76 4.63 4.06
CA PRO A 19 5.50 5.95 4.63
C PRO A 19 5.24 7.02 3.56
N THR A 20 5.96 6.93 2.44
CA THR A 20 5.77 7.82 1.29
C THR A 20 4.42 7.55 0.63
N PHE A 21 4.00 6.29 0.55
CA PHE A 21 2.69 5.91 0.02
C PHE A 21 1.53 6.40 0.88
N ALA A 22 1.63 6.22 2.20
CA ALA A 22 0.60 6.68 3.13
C ALA A 22 0.48 8.21 3.12
N SER A 23 1.61 8.92 3.06
CA SER A 23 1.61 10.38 2.94
C SER A 23 1.02 10.86 1.61
N GLN A 24 1.45 10.30 0.47
CA GLN A 24 0.90 10.64 -0.84
C GLN A 24 -0.60 10.34 -0.93
N LEU A 25 -1.04 9.22 -0.34
CA LEU A 25 -2.44 8.88 -0.28
C LEU A 25 -3.23 9.88 0.55
N CYS A 26 -2.74 10.21 1.75
CA CYS A 26 -3.38 11.19 2.62
C CYS A 26 -3.51 12.56 1.92
N HIS A 27 -2.46 13.02 1.24
CA HIS A 27 -2.49 14.23 0.43
C HIS A 27 -3.49 14.14 -0.72
N TYR A 28 -3.56 13.03 -1.44
CA TYR A 28 -4.54 12.87 -2.52
C TYR A 28 -5.98 12.91 -2.01
N LEU A 29 -6.27 12.18 -0.93
CA LEU A 29 -7.60 12.14 -0.33
C LEU A 29 -8.03 13.54 0.15
N ASN A 30 -7.14 14.28 0.81
CA ASN A 30 -7.45 15.61 1.34
C ASN A 30 -7.50 16.66 0.22
N ASP A 31 -6.45 16.76 -0.60
CA ASP A 31 -6.26 17.88 -1.54
C ASP A 31 -7.03 17.70 -2.86
N LYS A 32 -7.27 16.45 -3.29
CA LYS A 32 -7.95 16.17 -4.57
C LYS A 32 -9.40 15.74 -4.39
N ILE A 33 -9.70 14.92 -3.38
CA ILE A 33 -11.07 14.49 -3.12
C ILE A 33 -11.78 15.42 -2.13
N GLY A 34 -11.04 16.19 -1.32
CA GLY A 34 -11.63 17.04 -0.28
C GLY A 34 -12.15 16.24 0.90
N LEU A 35 -11.59 15.06 1.14
CA LEU A 35 -12.09 14.13 2.15
C LEU A 35 -11.75 14.62 3.56
N PRO A 36 -12.73 14.69 4.48
CA PRO A 36 -12.44 15.09 5.85
C PRO A 36 -11.45 14.15 6.53
N GLN A 37 -10.79 14.64 7.58
CA GLN A 37 -9.79 13.87 8.31
C GLN A 37 -10.38 12.57 8.92
N GLY A 38 -11.63 12.60 9.39
CA GLY A 38 -12.28 11.44 10.02
C GLY A 38 -12.40 10.20 9.11
N PRO A 39 -13.03 10.30 7.92
CA PRO A 39 -13.08 9.18 6.99
C PRO A 39 -11.69 8.78 6.44
N THR A 40 -10.77 9.72 6.27
CA THR A 40 -9.37 9.40 5.91
C THR A 40 -8.70 8.51 6.96
N MET A 41 -8.93 8.80 8.25
CA MET A 41 -8.45 7.98 9.37
C MET A 41 -9.15 6.61 9.48
N ARG A 42 -10.28 6.38 8.79
CA ARG A 42 -10.90 5.05 8.66
C ARG A 42 -10.33 4.23 7.51
N LEU A 43 -10.01 4.88 6.40
CA LEU A 43 -9.47 4.23 5.20
C LEU A 43 -7.97 3.90 5.32
N LEU A 44 -7.17 4.77 5.96
CA LEU A 44 -5.73 4.55 6.08
C LEU A 44 -5.35 3.26 6.84
N PRO A 45 -6.00 2.89 7.96
CA PRO A 45 -5.69 1.65 8.67
C PRO A 45 -6.05 0.38 7.88
N THR A 46 -7.07 0.40 7.01
CA THR A 46 -7.41 -0.78 6.19
C THR A 46 -6.37 -1.02 5.09
N LEU A 47 -5.65 0.02 4.68
CA LEU A 47 -4.54 -0.09 3.74
C LEU A 47 -3.22 -0.38 4.45
N PHE A 48 -2.86 0.40 5.48
CA PHE A 48 -1.52 0.46 6.06
C PHE A 48 -1.43 0.04 7.55
N GLY A 49 -2.54 -0.29 8.21
CA GLY A 49 -2.50 -0.76 9.60
C GLY A 49 -1.90 -2.16 9.73
N ASP A 50 -1.72 -2.66 10.96
CA ASP A 50 -1.11 -3.97 11.21
C ASP A 50 -1.83 -5.15 10.52
N ASN A 51 -3.13 -5.01 10.29
CA ASN A 51 -3.96 -5.94 9.51
C ASN A 51 -4.37 -5.38 8.14
N GLY A 52 -3.69 -4.33 7.69
CA GLY A 52 -3.95 -3.66 6.44
C GLY A 52 -3.57 -4.50 5.22
N LEU A 53 -4.01 -4.06 4.06
CA LEU A 53 -3.76 -4.70 2.77
C LEU A 53 -2.27 -4.94 2.52
N VAL A 54 -1.41 -3.95 2.85
CA VAL A 54 0.05 -4.03 2.68
C VAL A 54 0.73 -5.03 3.62
N HIS A 55 0.02 -5.58 4.60
CA HIS A 55 0.51 -6.55 5.57
C HIS A 55 -0.09 -7.94 5.36
N SER A 56 -0.57 -8.22 4.16
CA SER A 56 -1.18 -9.51 3.83
C SER A 56 -0.12 -10.62 3.81
N PRO A 57 -0.29 -11.72 4.55
CA PRO A 57 0.71 -12.80 4.62
C PRO A 57 0.76 -13.70 3.36
N GLY A 58 -0.08 -13.45 2.36
CA GLY A 58 -0.17 -14.25 1.13
C GLY A 58 -1.32 -13.79 0.23
N GLU A 59 -1.40 -14.36 -0.98
CA GLU A 59 -2.37 -13.91 -2.01
C GLU A 59 -3.83 -14.06 -1.56
N VAL A 60 -4.18 -15.17 -0.91
CA VAL A 60 -5.56 -15.40 -0.42
C VAL A 60 -5.98 -14.34 0.61
N ALA A 61 -5.08 -14.03 1.55
CA ALA A 61 -5.33 -12.99 2.54
C ALA A 61 -5.34 -11.59 1.91
N PHE A 62 -4.53 -11.38 0.86
CA PHE A 62 -4.48 -10.14 0.10
C PHE A 62 -5.80 -9.86 -0.60
N GLU A 63 -6.34 -10.80 -1.37
CA GLU A 63 -7.63 -10.63 -2.05
C GLU A 63 -8.77 -10.42 -1.05
N THR A 64 -8.78 -11.16 0.06
CA THR A 64 -9.78 -10.97 1.13
C THR A 64 -9.73 -9.56 1.72
N ARG A 65 -8.52 -9.05 2.02
CA ARG A 65 -8.35 -7.69 2.55
C ARG A 65 -8.62 -6.63 1.48
N LEU A 66 -8.33 -6.91 0.22
CA LEU A 66 -8.59 -6.01 -0.90
C LEU A 66 -10.09 -5.77 -1.07
N GLU A 67 -10.92 -6.81 -0.93
CA GLU A 67 -12.37 -6.66 -0.91
C GLU A 67 -12.84 -5.76 0.24
N LEU A 68 -12.29 -5.92 1.44
CA LEU A 68 -12.62 -5.08 2.60
C LEU A 68 -12.24 -3.62 2.36
N VAL A 69 -11.07 -3.38 1.78
CA VAL A 69 -10.61 -2.05 1.38
C VAL A 69 -11.57 -1.44 0.36
N TYR A 70 -11.99 -2.19 -0.67
CA TYR A 70 -12.95 -1.68 -1.65
C TYR A 70 -14.30 -1.34 -1.04
N ARG A 71 -14.82 -2.17 -0.13
CA ARG A 71 -16.07 -1.89 0.59
C ARG A 71 -15.96 -0.60 1.40
N GLU A 72 -14.82 -0.35 2.05
CA GLU A 72 -14.61 0.88 2.81
C GLU A 72 -14.44 2.09 1.90
N MET A 73 -13.71 1.96 0.78
CA MET A 73 -13.60 3.02 -0.23
C MET A 73 -14.96 3.38 -0.83
N GLN A 74 -15.82 2.39 -1.15
CA GLN A 74 -17.16 2.68 -1.67
C GLN A 74 -17.99 3.52 -0.71
N LYS A 75 -17.82 3.34 0.60
CA LYS A 75 -18.53 4.11 1.63
C LYS A 75 -17.92 5.49 1.88
N THR A 76 -16.59 5.60 1.81
CA THR A 76 -15.86 6.80 2.26
C THR A 76 -15.37 7.68 1.12
N ALA A 77 -14.89 7.08 0.05
CA ALA A 77 -14.16 7.72 -1.03
C ALA A 77 -14.38 6.99 -2.38
N PRO A 78 -15.62 6.87 -2.90
CA PRO A 78 -15.88 6.07 -4.09
C PRO A 78 -15.10 6.57 -5.32
N GLU A 79 -14.87 7.87 -5.41
CA GLU A 79 -14.08 8.51 -6.47
C GLU A 79 -12.59 8.11 -6.43
N PHE A 80 -12.09 7.68 -5.26
CA PHE A 80 -10.73 7.20 -5.10
C PHE A 80 -10.50 5.83 -5.75
N ILE A 81 -11.55 5.02 -5.93
CA ILE A 81 -11.41 3.60 -6.34
C ILE A 81 -10.69 3.47 -7.69
N SER A 82 -11.02 4.33 -8.65
CA SER A 82 -10.39 4.30 -9.98
C SER A 82 -8.89 4.63 -9.88
N TYR A 83 -8.55 5.69 -9.15
CA TYR A 83 -7.16 6.08 -8.94
C TYR A 83 -6.38 4.99 -8.20
N PHE A 84 -6.97 4.41 -7.15
CA PHE A 84 -6.35 3.31 -6.39
C PHE A 84 -6.01 2.11 -7.29
N LYS A 85 -6.95 1.68 -8.13
CA LYS A 85 -6.75 0.56 -9.07
C LYS A 85 -5.62 0.83 -10.07
N ASN A 86 -5.59 2.03 -10.63
CA ASN A 86 -4.69 2.38 -11.73
C ASN A 86 -3.27 2.72 -11.27
N HIS A 87 -3.11 3.25 -10.05
CA HIS A 87 -1.84 3.79 -9.59
C HIS A 87 -1.27 3.07 -8.36
N PHE A 88 -2.10 2.64 -7.41
CA PHE A 88 -1.62 2.09 -6.13
C PHE A 88 -1.63 0.56 -6.08
N LEU A 89 -2.68 -0.09 -6.60
CA LEU A 89 -2.87 -1.53 -6.43
C LEU A 89 -1.73 -2.36 -7.05
N GLY A 90 -1.27 -1.98 -8.24
CA GLY A 90 -0.15 -2.65 -8.90
C GLY A 90 1.12 -2.60 -8.06
N GLU A 91 1.43 -1.45 -7.46
CA GLU A 91 2.62 -1.25 -6.64
C GLU A 91 2.55 -2.06 -5.34
N ILE A 92 1.35 -2.21 -4.74
CA ILE A 92 1.15 -3.07 -3.56
C ILE A 92 1.31 -4.56 -3.93
N ARG A 93 0.75 -5.01 -5.07
CA ARG A 93 0.90 -6.39 -5.55
C ARG A 93 2.36 -6.74 -5.87
N ASP A 94 3.06 -5.85 -6.57
CA ASP A 94 4.48 -6.02 -6.92
C ASP A 94 5.30 -6.26 -5.65
N ASN A 95 5.12 -5.41 -4.65
CA ASN A 95 5.81 -5.55 -3.38
C ASN A 95 5.40 -6.81 -2.60
N LEU A 96 4.13 -7.25 -2.67
CA LEU A 96 3.70 -8.51 -2.03
C LEU A 96 4.47 -9.68 -2.62
N ALA A 97 4.63 -9.74 -3.94
CA ALA A 97 5.42 -10.76 -4.62
C ALA A 97 6.90 -10.72 -4.18
N VAL A 98 7.50 -9.52 -4.07
CA VAL A 98 8.87 -9.38 -3.58
C VAL A 98 8.99 -9.82 -2.11
N SER A 99 8.03 -9.49 -1.25
CA SER A 99 8.05 -9.89 0.16
C SER A 99 8.00 -11.42 0.33
N GLN A 100 7.20 -12.13 -0.48
CA GLN A 100 7.15 -13.59 -0.49
C GLN A 100 8.49 -14.21 -0.94
N LEU A 101 9.17 -13.62 -1.93
CA LEU A 101 10.51 -14.04 -2.37
C LEU A 101 11.58 -13.75 -1.30
N SER A 102 11.43 -12.68 -0.52
CA SER A 102 12.35 -12.30 0.55
C SER A 102 12.37 -13.31 1.72
N HIS A 103 11.24 -13.94 2.00
CA HIS A 103 11.15 -15.05 2.96
C HIS A 103 11.92 -16.31 2.50
N LEU A 104 12.05 -16.53 1.19
CA LEU A 104 12.80 -17.66 0.63
C LEU A 104 14.32 -17.44 0.64
N THR A 105 14.77 -16.18 0.61
CA THR A 105 16.19 -15.81 0.52
C THR A 105 16.82 -15.47 1.88
N GLY A 106 16.05 -15.48 2.98
CA GLY A 106 16.52 -15.13 4.31
C GLY A 106 16.80 -13.63 4.50
N VAL A 107 16.67 -12.82 3.46
CA VAL A 107 16.81 -11.37 3.51
C VAL A 107 15.44 -10.78 3.78
N ILE A 108 15.14 -10.49 5.05
CA ILE A 108 13.92 -9.78 5.43
C ILE A 108 14.09 -8.33 5.00
N TRP A 109 13.38 -7.91 3.96
CA TRP A 109 13.21 -6.49 3.63
C TRP A 109 11.94 -6.01 4.34
N PRO A 110 12.04 -5.39 5.53
CA PRO A 110 10.85 -4.91 6.21
C PRO A 110 10.24 -3.79 5.37
N TRP A 111 9.14 -4.14 4.72
CA TRP A 111 8.21 -3.24 4.03
C TRP A 111 7.78 -2.05 4.90
N THR A 112 7.88 -2.24 6.23
CA THR A 112 7.66 -1.25 7.28
C THR A 112 8.96 -0.69 7.82
N ASN A 113 9.22 0.57 7.50
CA ASN A 113 9.91 1.41 8.47
C ASN A 113 8.92 1.65 9.63
N LYS A 114 8.81 0.69 10.57
CA LYS A 114 7.82 0.64 11.68
C LYS A 114 7.77 1.89 12.58
N LYS A 115 8.64 2.88 12.38
CA LYS A 115 8.86 3.98 13.33
C LYS A 115 8.02 5.24 13.12
N ILE A 116 7.19 5.35 12.08
CA ILE A 116 6.54 6.65 11.75
C ILE A 116 5.15 6.82 12.39
N TRP A 117 4.47 5.74 12.78
CA TRP A 117 3.08 5.81 13.26
C TRP A 117 2.88 5.54 14.76
N GLN A 118 3.95 5.21 15.51
CA GLN A 118 3.85 4.92 16.95
C GLN A 118 4.11 6.11 17.88
N LYS A 119 4.31 7.33 17.35
CA LYS A 119 4.45 8.54 18.17
C LYS A 119 3.78 9.73 17.50
N ARG A 120 2.54 10.00 17.89
CA ARG A 120 1.95 11.34 18.08
C ARG A 120 0.66 11.20 18.86
#